data_AF-A0A381TI76-F1
#
_entry.id   AF-A0A381TI76-F1
#
_cell.length_a   1.000
_cell.length_b   1.000
_cell.length_c   1.000
_cell.angle_alpha   90.00
_cell.angle_beta   90.00
_cell.angle_gamma   90.00
#
_symmetry.space_group_name_H-M   'P 1'
#
loop_
_entity.id
_entity.type
_entity.pdbx_description
1 polymer ?
#
loop_
_entity_poly.entity_id
_entity_poly.type
_entity_poly.pdbx_seq_one_letter_code
_entity_poly.pdbx_strand_id
1 'polypeptide(L)'
;MRKWSETSILKKIDNPTSEAYEIKIHAPEITFIGAEAQPDFAVANITFYPDQSVIELKSLKQYFYQFRDTRISYERIINTIYDDLMDIYSPKRIRMVMEFNVRGGISSKLTIDSDWKVRGGKEEFNDWAKAE
;
A
#
# COMPACT_ATOMS: atom_id res chain seq x y z
N MET A 1 -6.73 17.32 11.56
CA MET A 1 -6.26 16.84 10.24
C MET A 1 -7.34 15.98 9.64
N ARG A 2 -7.66 16.13 8.35
CA ARG A 2 -8.70 15.32 7.69
C ARG A 2 -8.19 13.88 7.59
N LYS A 3 -8.89 12.92 8.21
CA LYS A 3 -8.61 11.49 8.04
C LYS A 3 -9.15 11.08 6.66
N TRP A 4 -8.32 10.42 5.85
CA TRP A 4 -8.66 10.05 4.47
C TRP A 4 -9.22 8.63 4.35
N SER A 5 -9.31 7.91 5.47
CA SER A 5 -9.59 6.47 5.54
C SER A 5 -10.13 6.05 6.92
N GLU A 6 -10.86 4.94 6.94
CA GLU A 6 -11.37 4.25 8.12
C GLU A 6 -10.52 3.02 8.44
N THR A 7 -9.46 3.23 9.21
CA THR A 7 -8.48 2.20 9.58
C THR A 7 -9.03 1.06 10.43
N SER A 8 -10.17 1.25 11.11
CA SER A 8 -10.81 0.21 11.93
C SER A 8 -11.27 -1.02 11.12
N ILE A 9 -11.38 -0.87 9.79
CA ILE A 9 -11.67 -1.95 8.86
C ILE A 9 -10.54 -2.98 8.86
N LEU A 10 -9.28 -2.54 8.93
CA LEU A 10 -8.09 -3.39 8.87
C LEU A 10 -8.00 -4.32 10.08
N LYS A 11 -7.70 -5.59 9.84
CA LYS A 11 -7.55 -6.63 10.86
C LYS A 11 -6.20 -7.31 10.73
N LYS A 12 -5.67 -7.72 11.88
CA LYS A 12 -4.41 -8.45 12.02
C LYS A 12 -4.66 -9.93 12.22
N ILE A 13 -3.74 -10.75 11.72
CA ILE A 13 -3.56 -12.14 12.14
C ILE A 13 -2.18 -12.24 12.78
N ASP A 14 -2.03 -13.05 13.82
CA ASP A 14 -0.74 -13.29 14.44
C ASP A 14 0.24 -13.92 13.44
N ASN A 15 1.49 -13.44 13.44
CA ASN A 15 2.53 -14.06 12.63
C ASN A 15 2.84 -15.46 13.21
N PRO A 16 2.70 -16.56 12.44
CA PRO A 16 2.89 -17.91 12.94
C PRO A 16 4.34 -18.28 13.23
N THR A 17 5.32 -17.46 12.85
CA THR A 17 6.75 -17.77 12.99
C THR A 17 7.61 -16.53 13.19
N SER A 18 8.76 -16.69 13.86
CA SER A 18 9.80 -15.66 13.96
C SER A 18 10.78 -15.66 12.78
N GLU A 19 10.73 -16.69 11.93
CA GLU A 19 11.61 -16.83 10.77
C GLU A 19 11.38 -15.72 9.74
N ALA A 20 12.41 -15.39 8.97
CA ALA A 20 12.33 -14.35 7.95
C ALA A 20 11.62 -14.86 6.68
N TYR A 21 10.57 -14.15 6.27
CA TYR A 21 9.90 -14.36 4.99
C TYR A 21 9.27 -13.05 4.50
N GLU A 22 8.93 -13.00 3.21
CA GLU A 22 8.19 -11.89 2.62
C GLU A 22 6.82 -12.35 2.13
N ILE A 23 5.85 -11.44 2.15
CA ILE A 23 4.52 -11.62 1.57
C ILE A 23 4.39 -10.63 0.41
N LYS A 24 4.05 -11.13 -0.78
CA LYS A 24 3.73 -10.31 -1.95
C LYS A 24 2.23 -10.33 -2.19
N ILE A 25 1.59 -9.18 -2.02
CA ILE A 25 0.15 -9.00 -2.21
C ILE A 25 -0.07 -8.22 -3.51
N HIS A 26 -0.87 -8.79 -4.40
CA HIS A 26 -1.32 -8.14 -5.62
C HIS A 26 -2.81 -7.78 -5.48
N ALA A 27 -3.11 -6.48 -5.49
CA ALA A 27 -4.46 -5.95 -5.33
C ALA A 27 -4.84 -5.11 -6.56
N PRO A 28 -5.49 -5.72 -7.58
CA PRO A 28 -5.74 -5.06 -8.86
C PRO A 28 -7.01 -4.19 -8.89
N GLU A 29 -7.83 -4.19 -7.84
CA GLU A 29 -9.17 -3.61 -7.82
C GLU A 29 -9.29 -2.36 -6.95
N ILE A 30 -8.32 -1.43 -7.04
CA ILE A 30 -8.43 -0.14 -6.34
C ILE A 30 -9.07 0.88 -7.29
N THR A 31 -10.10 1.58 -6.82
CA THR A 31 -10.75 2.66 -7.56
C THR A 31 -11.11 3.81 -6.63
N PHE A 32 -11.11 5.02 -7.17
CA PHE A 32 -11.37 6.27 -6.45
C PHE A 32 -11.75 7.39 -7.42
N ILE A 33 -12.18 8.55 -6.91
CA ILE A 33 -12.59 9.68 -7.74
C ILE A 33 -11.41 10.64 -7.97
N GLY A 34 -11.03 10.82 -9.24
CA GLY A 34 -9.95 11.70 -9.65
C GLY A 34 -10.30 13.19 -9.70
N ALA A 35 -9.42 13.98 -10.33
CA ALA A 35 -9.57 15.44 -10.43
C ALA A 35 -10.83 15.88 -11.19
N GLU A 36 -11.29 15.11 -12.18
CA GLU A 36 -12.42 15.43 -13.06
C GLU A 36 -13.75 14.75 -12.66
N ALA A 37 -13.87 14.30 -11.41
CA ALA A 37 -15.03 13.53 -10.93
C ALA A 37 -15.28 12.20 -11.68
N GLN A 38 -14.28 11.72 -12.42
CA GLN A 38 -14.28 10.40 -13.05
C GLN A 38 -13.62 9.35 -12.16
N PRO A 39 -14.04 8.08 -12.24
CA PRO A 39 -13.40 7.00 -11.51
C PRO A 39 -12.03 6.70 -12.12
N ASP A 40 -10.98 6.81 -11.31
CA ASP A 40 -9.65 6.31 -11.60
C ASP A 40 -9.47 4.90 -11.03
N PHE A 41 -8.50 4.18 -11.58
CA PHE A 41 -8.20 2.80 -11.23
C PHE A 41 -6.71 2.63 -11.00
N ALA A 42 -6.37 1.78 -10.04
CA ALA A 42 -5.00 1.46 -9.70
C ALA A 42 -4.84 -0.01 -9.29
N VAL A 43 -3.63 -0.51 -9.50
CA VAL A 43 -3.14 -1.77 -8.98
C VAL A 43 -2.15 -1.46 -7.86
N ALA A 44 -2.32 -2.05 -6.68
CA ALA A 44 -1.30 -2.01 -5.62
C ALA A 44 -0.56 -3.35 -5.55
N ASN A 45 0.76 -3.29 -5.64
CA ASN A 45 1.68 -4.38 -5.31
C ASN A 45 2.34 -4.04 -3.98
N ILE A 46 2.12 -4.88 -2.96
CA ILE A 46 2.65 -4.67 -1.61
C ILE A 46 3.60 -5.82 -1.29
N THR A 47 4.86 -5.49 -1.03
CA THR A 47 5.82 -6.40 -0.40
C THR A 47 5.83 -6.11 1.10
N PHE A 48 5.58 -7.13 1.91
CA PHE A 48 5.40 -7.01 3.35
C PHE A 48 6.27 -8.02 4.10
N TYR A 49 7.14 -7.52 4.97
CA TYR A 49 7.98 -8.32 5.85
C TYR A 49 7.41 -8.23 7.27
N PRO A 50 6.73 -9.29 7.75
CA PRO A 50 6.01 -9.22 9.01
C PRO A 50 6.94 -9.12 10.21
N ASP A 51 6.41 -8.50 11.27
CA ASP A 51 6.94 -8.62 12.62
C ASP A 51 6.00 -9.51 13.45
N GLN A 52 5.23 -8.96 14.38
CA GLN A 52 4.29 -9.75 15.21
C GLN A 52 2.99 -10.13 14.51
N SER A 53 2.64 -9.48 13.39
CA SER A 53 1.37 -9.71 12.70
C SER A 53 1.49 -9.67 11.18
N VAL A 54 0.53 -10.34 10.53
CA VAL A 54 0.32 -10.30 9.07
C VAL A 54 -1.03 -9.65 8.75
N ILE A 55 -1.16 -9.20 7.49
CA ILE A 55 -2.36 -8.56 6.98
C ILE A 55 -3.45 -9.60 6.72
N GLU A 56 -4.66 -9.37 7.24
CA GLU A 56 -5.83 -10.17 6.90
C GLU A 56 -6.42 -9.69 5.56
N LEU A 57 -6.38 -10.54 4.53
CA LEU A 57 -6.67 -10.15 3.14
C LEU A 57 -8.13 -9.70 2.90
N LYS A 58 -9.11 -10.24 3.61
CA LYS A 58 -10.52 -9.81 3.48
C LYS A 58 -10.69 -8.37 3.96
N SER A 59 -10.09 -8.03 5.10
CA SER A 59 -10.11 -6.69 5.68
C SER A 59 -9.36 -5.70 4.80
N LEU A 60 -8.22 -6.10 4.22
CA LEU A 60 -7.47 -5.29 3.26
C LEU A 60 -8.31 -4.96 2.02
N LYS A 61 -9.02 -5.96 1.47
CA LYS A 61 -9.96 -5.75 0.35
C LYS A 61 -11.06 -4.75 0.71
N GLN A 62 -11.70 -4.92 1.88
CA GLN A 62 -12.74 -4.01 2.35
C GLN A 62 -12.20 -2.59 2.56
N TYR A 63 -10.98 -2.48 3.08
CA TYR A 63 -10.27 -1.22 3.25
C TYR A 63 -10.01 -0.54 1.89
N PHE A 64 -9.64 -1.27 0.83
CA PHE A 64 -9.52 -0.65 -0.50
C PHE A 64 -10.85 -0.20 -1.09
N TYR A 65 -11.93 -0.95 -0.88
CA TYR A 65 -13.25 -0.60 -1.40
C TYR A 65 -13.79 0.74 -0.87
N GLN A 66 -13.34 1.20 0.30
CA GLN A 66 -13.77 2.49 0.86
C GLN A 66 -13.42 3.67 -0.05
N PHE A 67 -12.36 3.55 -0.86
CA PHE A 67 -11.86 4.67 -1.65
C PHE A 67 -12.71 4.94 -2.91
N ARG A 68 -13.61 4.02 -3.29
CA ARG A 68 -14.40 4.08 -4.53
C ARG A 68 -15.04 5.44 -4.79
N ASP A 69 -15.70 6.00 -3.77
CA ASP A 69 -16.41 7.27 -3.87
C ASP A 69 -15.62 8.44 -3.24
N THR A 70 -14.34 8.22 -2.93
CA THR A 70 -13.48 9.22 -2.29
C THR A 70 -12.73 10.02 -3.34
N ARG A 71 -12.83 11.36 -3.27
CA ARG A 71 -12.02 12.24 -4.11
C ARG A 71 -10.61 12.40 -3.56
N ILE A 72 -9.61 11.82 -4.23
CA ILE A 72 -8.24 11.71 -3.72
C ILE A 72 -7.24 11.70 -4.87
N SER A 73 -6.06 12.31 -4.69
CA SER A 73 -4.99 12.29 -5.70
C SER A 73 -4.17 11.00 -5.62
N TYR A 74 -3.41 10.69 -6.67
CA TYR A 74 -2.57 9.49 -6.74
C TYR A 74 -1.50 9.48 -5.64
N GLU A 75 -0.87 10.63 -5.41
CA GLU A 75 0.14 10.83 -4.37
C GLU A 75 -0.47 10.73 -2.98
N ARG A 76 -1.70 11.23 -2.82
CA ARG A 76 -2.40 11.16 -1.54
C ARG A 76 -2.79 9.72 -1.20
N ILE A 77 -3.41 8.99 -2.14
CA ILE A 77 -3.90 7.64 -1.86
C ILE A 77 -2.77 6.68 -1.49
N ILE A 78 -1.64 6.71 -2.20
CA ILE A 78 -0.50 5.84 -1.85
C ILE A 78 0.08 6.17 -0.48
N ASN A 79 0.22 7.46 -0.13
CA ASN A 79 0.72 7.85 1.21
C ASN A 79 -0.29 7.47 2.31
N THR A 80 -1.59 7.73 2.10
CA THR A 80 -2.64 7.32 3.05
C THR A 80 -2.60 5.82 3.31
N ILE A 81 -2.59 4.99 2.27
CA ILE A 81 -2.55 3.54 2.42
C ILE A 81 -1.24 3.11 3.08
N TYR A 82 -0.08 3.65 2.67
CA TYR A 82 1.20 3.33 3.28
C TYR A 82 1.21 3.65 4.79
N ASP A 83 0.81 4.86 5.17
CA ASP A 83 0.81 5.31 6.57
C ASP A 83 -0.13 4.43 7.41
N ASP A 84 -1.35 4.16 6.91
CA ASP A 84 -2.32 3.31 7.61
C ASP A 84 -1.82 1.87 7.79
N LEU A 85 -1.18 1.28 6.78
CA LEU A 85 -0.61 -0.06 6.90
C LEU A 85 0.60 -0.08 7.84
N MET A 86 1.43 0.97 7.84
CA MET A 86 2.57 1.07 8.75
C MET A 86 2.10 1.20 10.21
N ASP A 87 1.13 2.07 10.46
CA ASP A 87 0.57 2.32 11.79
C ASP A 87 -0.17 1.10 12.34
N ILE A 88 -0.97 0.43 11.51
CA ILE A 88 -1.68 -0.76 11.94
C ILE A 88 -0.70 -1.89 12.15
N TYR A 89 0.09 -2.29 11.16
CA TYR A 89 0.80 -3.57 11.23
C TYR A 89 2.21 -3.51 11.81
N SER A 90 2.83 -2.32 11.85
CA SER A 90 4.22 -2.11 12.29
C SER A 90 5.20 -3.19 11.79
N PRO A 91 5.24 -3.47 10.47
CA PRO A 91 6.10 -4.51 9.91
C PRO A 91 7.59 -4.15 10.03
N LYS A 92 8.44 -5.17 9.85
CA LYS A 92 9.88 -4.95 9.66
C LYS A 92 10.16 -4.12 8.40
N ARG A 93 9.36 -4.34 7.36
CA ARG A 93 9.36 -3.52 6.14
C ARG A 93 8.04 -3.63 5.39
N ILE A 94 7.63 -2.51 4.81
CA ILE A 94 6.60 -2.48 3.77
C ILE A 94 7.10 -1.68 2.58
N ARG A 95 6.98 -2.27 1.40
CA ARG A 95 7.17 -1.59 0.13
C ARG A 95 5.87 -1.64 -0.65
N MET A 96 5.42 -0.50 -1.14
CA MET A 96 4.21 -0.37 -1.93
C MET A 96 4.53 0.23 -3.27
N VAL A 97 3.99 -0.38 -4.30
CA VAL A 97 4.04 0.11 -5.67
C VAL A 97 2.60 0.22 -6.16
N MET A 98 2.16 1.44 -6.48
CA MET A 98 0.84 1.68 -7.08
C MET A 98 1.00 2.08 -8.55
N GLU A 99 0.32 1.35 -9.43
CA GLU A 99 0.27 1.58 -10.87
C GLU A 99 -1.11 2.10 -11.24
N PHE A 100 -1.17 3.29 -11.82
CA PHE A 100 -2.42 3.97 -12.15
C PHE A 100 -2.70 3.84 -13.64
N ASN A 101 -3.98 3.63 -13.98
CA ASN A 101 -4.41 3.54 -15.37
C ASN A 101 -4.13 4.83 -16.15
N VAL A 102 -3.98 4.68 -17.48
CA VAL A 102 -3.65 5.79 -18.39
C VAL A 102 -4.75 6.85 -18.39
N ARG A 103 -4.35 8.12 -18.24
CA ARG A 103 -5.18 9.30 -18.42
C ARG A 103 -4.48 10.29 -19.36
N GLY A 104 -5.19 10.75 -20.39
CA GLY A 104 -4.60 11.66 -21.39
C GLY A 104 -3.36 11.10 -22.10
N GLY A 105 -3.25 9.77 -22.24
CA GLY A 105 -2.08 9.11 -22.81
C GLY A 105 -0.90 8.94 -21.85
N ILE A 106 -1.03 9.33 -20.58
CA ILE A 106 0.03 9.23 -19.56
C ILE A 106 -0.42 8.28 -18.44
N SER A 107 0.45 7.34 -18.06
CA SER A 107 0.31 6.55 -16.83
C SER A 107 1.33 6.99 -15.79
N SER A 108 1.07 6.64 -14.53
CA SER A 108 1.99 6.92 -13.45
C SER A 108 2.16 5.69 -12.56
N LYS A 109 3.38 5.49 -12.08
CA LYS A 109 3.76 4.43 -11.15
C LYS A 109 4.45 5.07 -9.96
N LEU A 110 3.84 4.94 -8.79
CA LEU A 110 4.35 5.53 -7.55
C LEU A 110 4.87 4.40 -6.67
N THR A 111 6.00 4.63 -6.00
CA THR A 111 6.61 3.66 -5.09
C THR A 111 6.95 4.33 -3.77
N ILE A 112 6.64 3.65 -2.67
CA ILE A 112 7.08 4.01 -1.32
C ILE A 112 7.70 2.76 -0.68
N ASP A 113 8.83 2.94 -0.02
CA ASP A 113 9.50 1.88 0.74
C ASP A 113 9.84 2.39 2.13
N SER A 114 9.48 1.64 3.17
CA SER A 114 9.80 1.98 4.55
C SER A 114 11.30 1.88 4.85
N ASP A 115 12.06 1.13 4.04
CA ASP A 115 13.50 0.93 4.26
C ASP A 115 14.39 2.00 3.60
N TRP A 116 13.82 2.86 2.76
CA TRP A 116 14.58 3.98 2.20
C TRP A 116 15.12 4.91 3.28
N LYS A 117 16.41 5.22 3.22
CA LYS A 117 17.12 6.10 4.16
C LYS A 117 16.48 7.47 4.27
N VAL A 118 16.01 8.01 3.15
CA VAL A 118 15.32 9.30 3.08
C VAL A 118 13.97 9.32 3.83
N ARG A 119 13.44 8.15 4.19
CA ARG A 119 12.24 7.98 5.02
C ARG A 119 12.56 7.47 6.43
N GLY A 120 13.83 7.45 6.83
CA GLY A 120 14.28 6.96 8.14
C GLY A 120 14.54 5.45 8.20
N GLY A 121 14.44 4.75 7.06
CA GLY A 121 14.87 3.37 6.93
C GLY A 121 16.40 3.23 6.96
N LYS A 122 16.88 1.99 6.89
CA LYS A 122 18.30 1.67 7.09
C LYS A 122 18.99 1.14 5.84
N GLU A 123 18.26 1.02 4.73
CA GLU A 123 18.73 0.35 3.51
C GLU A 123 19.20 -1.09 3.81
N GLU A 124 18.48 -1.78 4.70
CA GLU A 124 18.75 -3.17 5.10
C GLU A 124 18.36 -4.16 3.98
N PHE A 125 17.45 -3.80 3.09
CA PHE A 125 16.87 -4.70 2.09
C PHE A 125 17.31 -4.34 0.65
N ASN A 126 17.84 -5.34 -0.07
CA ASN A 126 18.42 -5.18 -1.43
C ASN A 126 17.67 -5.94 -2.53
N ASP A 127 16.37 -6.17 -2.35
CA ASP A 127 15.48 -6.88 -3.27
C ASP A 127 15.23 -6.15 -4.61
N TRP A 128 15.60 -4.86 -4.72
CA TRP A 128 15.48 -4.08 -5.96
C TRP A 128 16.67 -4.22 -6.92
N ALA A 129 17.80 -4.80 -6.47
CA ALA A 129 19.02 -4.89 -7.26
C ALA A 129 18.96 -5.93 -8.39
N LYS A 130 17.89 -6.73 -8.50
CA LYS A 130 17.71 -7.72 -9.56
C LYS A 130 16.25 -7.82 -10.01
N ALA A 131 15.86 -6.94 -10.92
CA ALA A 131 14.88 -7.28 -11.93
C ALA A 131 15.64 -7.27 -13.26
N GLU A 132 16.00 -8.46 -13.75
CA GLU A 132 16.30 -8.66 -15.17
C GLU A 132 15.03 -8.45 -16.00
#